data_AF-A0AAU9J537-F1
#
_entry.id   AF-A0AAU9J537-F1
#
_cell.length_a   1.000
_cell.length_b   1.000
_cell.length_c   1.000
_cell.angle_alpha   90.00
_cell.angle_beta   90.00
_cell.angle_gamma   90.00
#
_symmetry.space_group_name_H-M   'P 1'
#
loop_
_entity.id
_entity.type
_entity.pdbx_description
1 polymer ?
#
loop_
_entity_poly.entity_id
_entity_poly.type
_entity_poly.pdbx_seq_one_letter_code
_entity_poly.pdbx_strand_id
1 'polypeptide(L)'
;MAEAKRMPFWVIFGVYPVLLAFILWLYQQVYFLPVQIPPKFLSSKSTLELAIKCSAISTIPIFYLIIIVMLCRILTAAGNVLKEYQGIWFKVHSMCLQNTLEQNFLFAVNLIAIGAFEGLAPEKIVLVTGIYIVSRVLFYLGYIAAGYTGIPAFRSVWMMLTFVNNGFLLWINVKTIFKL
;
A
#
# COMPACT_ATOMS: atom_id res chain seq x y z
N MET A 1 20.08 23.45 -6.87
CA MET A 1 20.21 21.99 -7.06
C MET A 1 20.57 21.39 -5.72
N ALA A 2 19.62 20.80 -4.99
CA ALA A 2 19.92 20.14 -3.73
C ALA A 2 20.66 18.83 -4.03
N GLU A 3 21.89 18.69 -3.52
CA GLU A 3 22.64 17.44 -3.64
C GLU A 3 21.78 16.28 -3.13
N ALA A 4 21.50 15.30 -3.99
CA ALA A 4 20.94 14.04 -3.57
C ALA A 4 21.97 13.36 -2.67
N LYS A 5 21.82 13.53 -1.34
CA LYS A 5 22.69 12.92 -0.33
C LYS A 5 22.74 11.43 -0.61
N ARG A 6 23.86 10.95 -1.18
CA ARG A 6 24.02 9.54 -1.56
C ARG A 6 23.78 8.70 -0.32
N MET A 7 22.82 7.77 -0.39
CA MET A 7 22.59 6.86 0.73
C MET A 7 23.86 6.05 0.98
N PRO A 8 24.27 5.88 2.25
CA PRO A 8 25.45 5.10 2.56
C PRO A 8 25.28 3.66 2.07
N PHE A 9 26.36 3.08 1.54
CA PHE A 9 26.37 1.70 1.03
C PHE A 9 25.82 0.69 2.06
N TRP A 10 26.16 0.85 3.34
CA TRP A 10 25.69 -0.02 4.43
C TRP A 10 24.18 0.09 4.70
N VAL A 11 23.54 1.21 4.37
CA VAL A 11 22.08 1.34 4.46
C VAL A 11 21.41 0.50 3.37
N ILE A 12 21.95 0.55 2.15
CA ILE A 12 21.44 -0.20 0.99
C ILE A 12 21.63 -1.71 1.17
N PHE A 13 22.81 -2.15 1.61
CA PHE A 13 23.16 -3.59 1.66
C PHE A 13 23.07 -4.22 3.04
N GLY A 14 22.90 -3.44 4.11
CA GLY A 14 22.72 -3.94 5.47
C GLY A 14 21.29 -3.74 5.96
N VAL A 15 20.90 -2.48 6.15
CA VAL A 15 19.62 -2.12 6.81
C VAL A 15 18.41 -2.57 5.99
N TYR A 16 18.37 -2.26 4.69
CA TYR A 16 17.20 -2.57 3.87
C TYR A 16 16.92 -4.07 3.67
N PRO A 17 17.92 -4.94 3.42
CA PRO A 17 17.71 -6.38 3.37
C PRO A 17 17.21 -6.96 4.68
N VAL A 18 17.75 -6.51 5.82
CA VAL A 18 17.30 -6.95 7.16
C VAL A 18 15.86 -6.52 7.42
N LEU A 19 15.51 -5.27 7.07
CA LEU A 19 14.13 -4.78 7.17
C LEU A 19 13.18 -5.56 6.26
N LEU A 20 13.58 -5.83 5.02
CA LEU A 20 12.77 -6.63 4.10
C LEU A 20 12.55 -8.04 4.63
N ALA A 21 13.60 -8.70 5.13
CA ALA A 21 13.51 -10.03 5.73
C ALA A 21 12.59 -10.03 6.95
N PHE A 22 12.67 -9.00 7.80
CA PHE A 22 11.78 -8.83 8.94
C PHE A 22 10.31 -8.63 8.52
N ILE A 23 10.06 -7.82 7.48
CA ILE A 23 8.71 -7.60 6.94
C ILE A 23 8.15 -8.88 6.33
N LEU A 24 8.96 -9.64 5.58
CA LEU A 24 8.58 -10.93 5.03
C LEU A 24 8.23 -11.91 6.14
N TRP A 25 9.06 -11.99 7.17
CA TRP A 25 8.80 -12.82 8.34
C TRP A 25 7.50 -12.41 9.05
N LEU A 26 7.31 -11.11 9.33
CA LEU A 26 6.09 -10.60 9.96
C LEU A 26 4.85 -10.88 9.11
N TYR A 27 4.94 -10.65 7.80
CA TYR A 27 3.87 -10.94 6.84
C TYR A 27 3.50 -12.42 6.89
N GLN A 28 4.50 -13.30 6.90
CA GLN A 28 4.30 -14.74 7.01
C GLN A 28 3.59 -15.09 8.32
N GLN A 29 4.03 -14.55 9.47
CA GLN A 29 3.38 -14.80 10.75
C GLN A 29 1.90 -14.38 10.70
N VAL A 30 1.61 -13.16 10.23
CA VAL A 30 0.24 -12.64 10.13
C VAL A 30 -0.60 -13.47 9.16
N TYR A 31 -0.03 -13.88 8.03
CA TYR A 31 -0.74 -14.68 7.03
C TYR A 31 -1.13 -16.06 7.55
N PHE A 32 -0.28 -16.71 8.35
CA PHE A 32 -0.55 -18.04 8.90
C PHE A 32 -1.31 -18.03 10.23
N LEU A 33 -1.56 -16.87 10.84
CA LEU A 33 -2.42 -16.79 12.00
C LEU A 33 -3.82 -17.35 11.68
N PRO A 34 -4.42 -18.13 12.59
CA PRO A 34 -5.80 -18.59 12.48
C PRO A 34 -6.74 -17.41 12.78
N VAL A 35 -6.86 -16.48 11.84
CA VAL A 35 -7.74 -15.33 11.95
C VAL A 35 -9.17 -15.79 11.69
N GLN A 36 -10.01 -15.76 12.72
CA GLN A 36 -11.44 -15.98 12.58
C GLN A 36 -12.09 -14.68 12.09
N ILE A 37 -12.50 -14.68 10.82
CA ILE A 37 -13.19 -13.53 10.23
C ILE A 37 -14.69 -13.71 10.47
N PRO A 38 -15.39 -12.73 11.07
CA PRO A 38 -16.82 -12.85 11.30
C PRO A 38 -17.59 -13.16 10.01
N PRO A 39 -18.56 -14.10 10.02
CA PRO A 39 -19.26 -14.56 8.81
C PRO A 39 -19.90 -13.45 7.98
N LYS A 40 -20.32 -12.36 8.64
CA LYS A 40 -20.87 -11.17 7.97
C LYS A 40 -19.95 -10.56 6.91
N PHE A 41 -18.63 -10.67 7.09
CA PHE A 41 -17.63 -10.15 6.14
C PHE A 41 -17.31 -11.13 5.01
N LEU A 42 -17.66 -12.41 5.19
CA LEU A 42 -17.49 -13.47 4.19
C LEU A 42 -18.76 -13.69 3.37
N SER A 43 -19.87 -13.04 3.73
CA SER A 43 -21.16 -13.14 3.06
C SER A 43 -21.08 -12.56 1.64
N SER A 44 -20.70 -13.41 0.69
CA SER A 44 -20.68 -13.16 -0.76
C SER A 44 -21.05 -14.46 -1.47
N LYS A 45 -21.70 -14.35 -2.64
CA LYS A 45 -22.14 -15.52 -3.40
C LYS A 45 -20.97 -16.21 -4.11
N SER A 46 -19.88 -15.48 -4.35
CA SER A 46 -18.66 -16.00 -4.95
C SER A 46 -17.41 -15.30 -4.41
N THR A 47 -16.26 -15.96 -4.61
CA THR A 47 -14.91 -15.45 -4.31
C THR A 47 -14.59 -14.18 -5.09
N LEU A 48 -15.07 -14.08 -6.33
CA LEU A 48 -14.96 -12.89 -7.17
C LEU A 48 -15.77 -11.71 -6.62
N GLU A 49 -17.01 -11.94 -6.17
CA GLU A 49 -17.83 -10.89 -5.56
C GLU A 49 -17.16 -10.33 -4.31
N LEU A 50 -16.58 -11.21 -3.48
CA LEU A 50 -15.83 -10.80 -2.30
C LEU A 50 -14.58 -9.98 -2.68
N ALA A 51 -13.82 -10.41 -3.68
CA ALA A 51 -12.65 -9.69 -4.17
C ALA A 51 -13.01 -8.29 -4.68
N ILE A 52 -14.13 -8.13 -5.39
CA ILE A 52 -14.62 -6.83 -5.86
C ILE A 52 -14.99 -5.93 -4.67
N LYS A 53 -15.73 -6.45 -3.68
CA LYS A 53 -16.07 -5.70 -2.45
C LYS A 53 -14.80 -5.25 -1.72
N CYS A 54 -13.84 -6.15 -1.55
CA CYS A 54 -12.57 -5.84 -0.90
C CYS A 54 -11.73 -4.82 -1.70
N SER A 55 -11.73 -4.91 -3.03
CA SER A 55 -11.08 -3.92 -3.89
C SER A 55 -11.76 -2.55 -3.82
N ALA A 56 -13.08 -2.49 -3.62
CA ALA A 56 -13.77 -1.23 -3.39
C ALA A 56 -13.38 -0.65 -2.02
N ILE A 57 -13.35 -1.48 -0.97
CA ILE A 57 -12.93 -1.06 0.38
C ILE A 57 -11.46 -0.60 0.40
N SER A 58 -10.58 -1.19 -0.41
CA SER A 58 -9.17 -0.77 -0.50
C SER A 58 -8.99 0.65 -1.03
N THR A 59 -10.04 1.27 -1.59
CA THR A 59 -10.01 2.66 -2.05
C THR A 59 -10.14 3.69 -0.92
N ILE A 60 -10.44 3.28 0.31
CA ILE A 60 -10.59 4.22 1.44
C ILE A 60 -9.33 5.09 1.66
N PRO A 61 -8.09 4.54 1.69
CA PRO A 61 -6.90 5.36 1.88
C PRO A 61 -6.66 6.35 0.74
N ILE A 62 -6.92 5.97 -0.52
CA ILE A 62 -6.75 6.88 -1.66
C ILE A 62 -7.79 8.00 -1.62
N PHE A 63 -9.05 7.69 -1.30
CA PHE A 63 -10.12 8.69 -1.19
C PHE A 63 -9.79 9.73 -0.11
N TYR A 64 -9.31 9.27 1.05
CA TYR A 64 -8.83 10.15 2.11
C TYR A 64 -7.71 11.08 1.64
N LEU A 65 -6.72 10.57 0.91
CA LEU A 65 -5.62 11.39 0.36
C LEU A 65 -6.10 12.38 -0.71
N ILE A 66 -7.08 12.01 -1.52
CA ILE A 66 -7.71 12.93 -2.49
C ILE A 66 -8.31 14.12 -1.76
N ILE A 67 -9.07 13.87 -0.68
CA ILE A 67 -9.66 14.95 0.13
C ILE A 67 -8.57 15.85 0.70
N ILE A 68 -7.50 15.29 1.27
CA ILE A 68 -6.40 16.09 1.82
C ILE A 68 -5.75 16.95 0.75
N VAL A 69 -5.39 16.38 -0.40
CA VAL A 69 -4.74 17.12 -1.49
C VAL A 69 -5.68 18.19 -2.03
N MET A 70 -6.98 17.90 -2.15
CA MET A 70 -8.00 18.87 -2.55
C MET A 70 -8.06 20.03 -1.56
N LEU A 71 -8.13 19.75 -0.25
CA LEU A 71 -8.12 20.78 0.79
C LEU A 71 -6.82 21.60 0.75
N CYS A 72 -5.65 20.97 0.55
CA CYS A 72 -4.41 21.71 0.36
C CYS A 72 -4.48 22.65 -0.85
N ARG A 73 -5.07 22.25 -1.97
CA ARG A 73 -5.23 23.11 -3.15
C ARG A 73 -6.19 24.27 -2.92
N ILE A 74 -7.26 24.06 -2.16
CA ILE A 74 -8.25 25.09 -1.84
C ILE A 74 -7.67 26.10 -0.84
N LEU A 75 -6.97 25.62 0.19
CA LEU A 75 -6.48 26.45 1.29
C LEU A 75 -5.12 27.10 1.03
N THR A 76 -4.45 26.74 -0.06
CA THR A 76 -3.12 27.28 -0.42
C THR A 76 -3.08 27.73 -1.87
N ALA A 77 -2.03 28.44 -2.26
CA ALA A 77 -1.81 28.83 -3.65
C ALA A 77 -1.54 27.64 -4.61
N ALA A 78 -1.52 26.39 -4.11
CA ALA A 78 -1.30 25.17 -4.91
C ALA A 78 -2.40 24.87 -5.94
N GLY A 79 -3.54 25.56 -5.89
CA GLY A 79 -4.58 25.47 -6.93
C GLY A 79 -4.21 26.17 -8.25
N ASN A 80 -3.21 27.06 -8.25
CA ASN A 80 -2.80 27.78 -9.45
C ASN A 80 -1.81 26.93 -10.28
N VAL A 81 -2.30 26.34 -11.37
CA VAL A 81 -1.52 25.46 -12.26
C VAL A 81 -0.35 26.19 -12.94
N LEU A 82 -0.39 27.52 -13.01
CA LEU A 82 0.66 28.35 -13.61
C LEU A 82 1.76 28.76 -12.63
N LYS A 83 1.63 28.42 -11.33
CA LYS A 83 2.63 28.72 -10.30
C LYS A 83 3.04 27.44 -9.58
N GLU A 84 4.33 27.14 -9.58
CA GLU A 84 4.85 26.04 -8.75
C GLU A 84 4.67 26.38 -7.27
N TYR A 85 3.83 25.62 -6.58
CA TYR A 85 3.73 25.70 -5.13
C TYR A 85 4.71 24.72 -4.47
N GLN A 86 5.70 25.26 -3.77
CA GLN A 86 6.79 24.48 -3.16
C GLN A 86 6.58 24.15 -1.67
N GLY A 87 5.35 24.28 -1.15
CA GLY A 87 5.06 23.93 0.24
C GLY A 87 5.31 22.44 0.52
N ILE A 88 6.14 22.14 1.52
CA ILE A 88 6.51 20.77 1.90
C ILE A 88 5.28 19.90 2.18
N TRP A 89 4.26 20.48 2.82
CA TRP A 89 2.98 19.83 3.08
C TRP A 89 2.27 19.35 1.81
N PHE A 90 2.06 20.24 0.83
CA PHE A 90 1.42 19.88 -0.42
C PHE A 90 2.20 18.82 -1.19
N LYS A 91 3.54 18.93 -1.20
CA LYS A 91 4.42 17.96 -1.85
C LYS A 91 4.31 16.58 -1.21
N VAL A 92 4.34 16.50 0.13
CA VAL A 92 4.19 15.26 0.89
C VAL A 92 2.87 14.56 0.55
N HIS A 93 1.75 15.26 0.63
CA HIS A 93 0.43 14.67 0.37
C HIS A 93 0.27 14.27 -1.10
N SER A 94 0.70 15.11 -2.05
CA SER A 94 0.58 14.82 -3.48
C SER A 94 1.42 13.62 -3.91
N MET A 95 2.65 13.50 -3.40
CA MET A 95 3.49 12.32 -3.68
C MET A 95 2.92 11.05 -3.02
N CYS A 96 2.38 11.16 -1.80
CA CYS A 96 1.74 10.03 -1.14
C CYS A 96 0.48 9.58 -1.89
N LEU A 97 -0.32 10.52 -2.41
CA LEU A 97 -1.49 10.24 -3.24
C LEU A 97 -1.11 9.47 -4.49
N GLN A 98 -0.12 9.97 -5.26
CA GLN A 98 0.35 9.31 -6.48
C GLN A 98 0.81 7.88 -6.21
N ASN A 99 1.63 7.68 -5.17
CA ASN A 99 2.10 6.35 -4.82
C ASN A 99 0.95 5.42 -4.37
N THR A 100 -0.05 5.95 -3.65
CA THR A 100 -1.21 5.17 -3.24
C THR A 100 -2.07 4.78 -4.42
N LEU A 101 -2.21 5.65 -5.42
CA LEU A 101 -2.91 5.36 -6.65
C LEU A 101 -2.26 4.22 -7.42
N GLU A 102 -0.94 4.26 -7.60
CA GLU A 102 -0.17 3.20 -8.27
C GLU A 102 -0.30 1.85 -7.55
N GLN A 103 -0.13 1.85 -6.21
CA GLN A 103 -0.23 0.62 -5.43
C GLN A 103 -1.66 0.08 -5.35
N ASN A 104 -2.67 0.96 -5.35
CA ASN A 104 -4.07 0.53 -5.33
C ASN A 104 -4.50 -0.08 -6.65
N PHE A 105 -4.02 0.45 -7.77
CA PHE A 105 -4.26 -0.14 -9.08
C PHE A 105 -3.71 -1.57 -9.14
N LEU A 106 -2.44 -1.76 -8.75
CA LEU A 106 -1.83 -3.09 -8.71
C LEU A 106 -2.55 -4.04 -7.75
N PHE A 107 -2.94 -3.56 -6.57
CA PHE A 107 -3.66 -4.36 -5.58
C PHE A 107 -5.02 -4.80 -6.11
N ALA A 108 -5.81 -3.88 -6.67
CA ALA A 108 -7.14 -4.13 -7.20
C ALA A 108 -7.12 -5.18 -8.32
N VAL A 109 -6.22 -5.01 -9.29
CA VAL A 109 -6.09 -5.96 -10.41
C VAL A 109 -5.70 -7.35 -9.91
N ASN A 110 -4.73 -7.44 -8.99
CA ASN A 110 -4.30 -8.72 -8.43
C ASN A 110 -5.41 -9.39 -7.60
N LEU A 111 -6.16 -8.63 -6.81
CA LEU A 111 -7.22 -9.19 -5.96
C LEU A 111 -8.40 -9.70 -6.80
N ILE A 112 -8.79 -8.97 -7.84
CA ILE A 112 -9.82 -9.41 -8.78
C ILE A 112 -9.40 -10.69 -9.50
N ALA A 113 -8.14 -10.78 -9.95
CA ALA A 113 -7.61 -12.00 -10.56
C ALA A 113 -7.66 -13.19 -9.59
N ILE A 114 -7.28 -13.00 -8.32
CA ILE A 114 -7.40 -14.02 -7.28
C ILE A 114 -8.85 -14.47 -7.12
N GLY A 115 -9.79 -13.53 -7.09
CA GLY A 115 -11.22 -13.85 -7.00
C GLY A 115 -11.75 -14.61 -8.21
N ALA A 116 -11.27 -14.30 -9.41
CA ALA A 116 -11.67 -14.95 -10.66
C ALA A 116 -11.13 -16.37 -10.82
N PHE A 117 -9.90 -16.62 -10.34
CA PHE A 117 -9.24 -17.92 -10.42
C PHE A 117 -9.27 -18.71 -9.11
N GLU A 118 -10.03 -18.25 -8.11
CA GLU A 118 -10.16 -18.86 -6.79
C GLU A 118 -8.79 -19.16 -6.13
N GLY A 119 -7.80 -18.28 -6.35
CA GLY A 119 -6.43 -18.48 -5.90
C GLY A 119 -6.22 -18.37 -4.39
N LEU A 120 -7.20 -17.86 -3.65
CA LEU A 120 -7.18 -17.74 -2.19
C LEU A 120 -8.55 -18.06 -1.60
N ALA A 121 -8.52 -18.61 -0.38
CA ALA A 121 -9.71 -18.74 0.44
C ALA A 121 -10.33 -17.36 0.77
N PRO A 122 -11.66 -17.26 0.92
CA PRO A 122 -12.36 -16.00 1.24
C PRO A 122 -11.77 -15.23 2.42
N GLU A 123 -11.36 -15.92 3.48
CA GLU A 123 -10.78 -15.31 4.67
C GLU A 123 -9.46 -14.62 4.36
N LYS A 124 -8.65 -15.23 3.48
CA LYS A 124 -7.36 -14.67 3.08
C LYS A 124 -7.52 -13.43 2.22
N ILE A 125 -8.57 -13.36 1.37
CA ILE A 125 -8.90 -12.16 0.60
C ILE A 125 -9.18 -10.96 1.51
N VAL A 126 -9.98 -11.16 2.57
CA VAL A 126 -10.26 -10.11 3.54
C VAL A 126 -8.99 -9.73 4.32
N LEU A 127 -8.18 -10.71 4.73
CA LEU A 127 -6.94 -10.48 5.46
C LEU A 127 -5.93 -9.64 4.66
N VAL A 128 -5.63 -10.02 3.41
CA VAL A 128 -4.66 -9.28 2.57
C VAL A 128 -5.14 -7.87 2.23
N THR A 129 -6.46 -7.67 2.19
CA THR A 129 -7.08 -6.34 2.06
C THR A 129 -6.88 -5.50 3.32
N GLY A 130 -7.06 -6.09 4.49
CA GLY A 130 -6.76 -5.45 5.77
C GLY A 130 -5.29 -5.04 5.87
N ILE A 131 -4.37 -5.96 5.54
CA ILE A 131 -2.93 -5.69 5.50
C ILE A 131 -2.62 -4.54 4.54
N TYR A 132 -3.22 -4.55 3.34
CA TYR A 132 -3.05 -3.48 2.37
C TYR A 132 -3.47 -2.13 2.96
N ILE A 133 -4.69 -2.01 3.50
CA ILE A 133 -5.21 -0.75 4.05
C ILE A 133 -4.33 -0.24 5.19
N VAL A 134 -3.99 -1.10 6.15
CA VAL A 134 -3.11 -0.76 7.28
C VAL A 134 -1.74 -0.29 6.77
N SER A 135 -1.16 -1.00 5.79
CA SER A 135 0.12 -0.60 5.19
C SER A 135 0.06 0.79 4.56
N ARG A 136 -1.06 1.16 3.91
CA ARG A 136 -1.23 2.49 3.31
C ARG A 136 -1.38 3.59 4.36
N VAL A 137 -2.09 3.32 5.45
CA VAL A 137 -2.22 4.27 6.57
C VAL A 137 -0.86 4.50 7.22
N LEU A 138 -0.13 3.42 7.53
CA LEU A 138 1.21 3.51 8.14
C LEU A 138 2.21 4.16 7.17
N PHE A 139 2.13 3.87 5.88
CA PHE A 139 2.94 4.53 4.85
C PHE A 139 2.70 6.03 4.83
N TYR A 140 1.45 6.47 4.89
CA TYR A 140 1.12 7.88 4.94
C TYR A 140 1.71 8.57 6.18
N LEU A 141 1.52 7.98 7.36
CA LEU A 141 2.12 8.49 8.61
C LEU A 141 3.65 8.53 8.55
N GLY A 142 4.27 7.48 8.01
CA GLY A 142 5.71 7.40 7.78
C GLY A 142 6.20 8.43 6.76
N TYR A 143 5.38 8.78 5.77
CA TYR A 143 5.70 9.81 4.78
C TYR A 143 5.68 11.21 5.38
N ILE A 144 4.69 11.51 6.24
CA ILE A 144 4.66 12.74 7.02
C ILE A 144 5.90 12.82 7.92
N ALA A 145 6.16 11.77 8.70
CA ALA A 145 7.31 11.72 9.60
C ALA A 145 8.64 11.90 8.84
N ALA A 146 8.80 11.25 7.69
CA ALA A 146 9.98 11.42 6.83
C ALA A 146 10.09 12.84 6.26
N GLY A 147 8.97 13.49 5.95
CA GLY A 147 8.94 14.90 5.52
C GLY A 147 9.48 15.86 6.59
N TYR A 148 9.18 15.61 7.87
CA TYR A 148 9.65 16.43 9.00
C TYR A 148 11.05 16.10 9.48
N THR A 149 11.34 14.81 9.62
CA THR A 149 12.61 14.33 10.18
C THR A 149 13.71 14.26 9.13
N GLY A 150 13.36 14.24 7.84
CA GLY A 150 14.27 13.98 6.73
C GLY A 150 14.76 12.53 6.66
N ILE A 151 14.27 11.63 7.52
CA ILE A 151 14.71 10.22 7.60
C ILE A 151 13.86 9.37 6.64
N PRO A 152 14.41 8.87 5.52
CA PRO A 152 13.61 8.12 4.52
C PRO A 152 13.11 6.77 5.03
N ALA A 153 13.75 6.21 6.07
CA ALA A 153 13.43 4.90 6.63
C ALA A 153 11.95 4.78 7.04
N PHE A 154 11.38 5.84 7.64
CA PHE A 154 10.00 5.85 8.13
C PHE A 154 8.96 5.58 7.03
N ARG A 155 9.17 6.08 5.81
CA ARG A 155 8.27 5.80 4.69
C ARG A 155 8.59 4.48 3.99
N SER A 156 9.85 4.08 3.91
CA SER A 156 10.26 2.89 3.17
C SER A 156 9.82 1.58 3.83
N VAL A 157 9.78 1.51 5.16
CA VAL A 157 9.36 0.30 5.90
C VAL A 157 7.92 -0.08 5.53
N TRP A 158 7.01 0.88 5.54
CA TRP A 158 5.59 0.61 5.25
C TRP A 158 5.32 0.43 3.75
N MET A 159 6.10 1.10 2.89
CA MET A 159 6.08 0.84 1.45
C MET A 159 6.47 -0.60 1.14
N MET A 160 7.49 -1.14 1.83
CA MET A 160 7.91 -2.53 1.66
C MET A 160 6.79 -3.51 2.03
N LEU A 161 6.01 -3.23 3.07
CA LEU A 161 4.86 -4.07 3.40
C LEU A 161 3.79 -4.08 2.29
N THR A 162 3.46 -2.92 1.71
CA THR A 162 2.56 -2.86 0.54
C THR A 162 3.14 -3.64 -0.65
N PHE A 163 4.45 -3.49 -0.91
CA PHE A 163 5.12 -4.17 -2.01
C PHE A 163 5.16 -5.69 -1.83
N VAL A 164 5.47 -6.17 -0.62
CA VAL A 164 5.43 -7.61 -0.27
C VAL A 164 4.02 -8.16 -0.45
N ASN A 165 2.99 -7.44 0.02
CA ASN A 165 1.61 -7.87 -0.15
C ASN A 165 1.22 -7.98 -1.63
N ASN A 166 1.50 -6.94 -2.44
CA ASN A 166 1.21 -6.96 -3.88
C ASN A 166 2.02 -8.03 -4.62
N GLY A 167 3.30 -8.21 -4.29
CA GLY A 167 4.15 -9.26 -4.85
C GLY A 167 3.68 -10.67 -4.52
N PHE A 168 3.18 -10.88 -3.28
CA PHE A 168 2.60 -12.15 -2.87
C PHE A 168 1.33 -12.49 -3.67
N LEU A 169 0.42 -11.52 -3.86
CA LEU A 169 -0.79 -11.73 -4.67
C LEU A 169 -0.44 -12.01 -6.14
N LEU A 170 0.52 -11.28 -6.70
CA LEU A 170 1.02 -11.53 -8.05
C LEU A 170 1.61 -12.94 -8.17
N TRP A 171 2.41 -13.37 -7.19
CA TRP A 171 2.98 -14.71 -7.17
C TRP A 171 1.90 -15.79 -7.13
N ILE A 172 0.85 -15.63 -6.31
CA ILE A 172 -0.30 -16.54 -6.31
C ILE A 172 -0.98 -16.56 -7.67
N ASN A 173 -1.27 -15.40 -8.27
CA ASN A 173 -1.89 -15.33 -9.59
C ASN A 173 -1.07 -16.06 -10.65
N VAL A 174 0.24 -15.82 -10.70
CA VAL A 174 1.15 -16.53 -11.63
C VAL A 174 1.08 -18.04 -11.38
N LYS A 175 1.16 -18.46 -10.12
CA LYS A 175 1.12 -19.87 -9.75
C LYS A 175 -0.21 -20.53 -10.18
N THR A 176 -1.33 -19.91 -9.87
CA THR A 176 -2.68 -20.43 -10.13
C THR A 176 -3.00 -20.45 -11.64
N ILE A 177 -2.65 -19.39 -12.38
CA ILE A 177 -2.92 -19.28 -13.82
C ILE A 177 -2.06 -20.25 -14.63
N PHE A 178 -0.76 -20.33 -14.32
CA PHE A 178 0.19 -21.16 -15.07
C PHE A 178 0.35 -22.59 -14.51
N LYS A 179 -0.34 -22.92 -13.40
CA LYS A 179 -0.28 -24.22 -12.73
C LYS A 179 1.16 -24.65 -12.37
N LEU A 180 1.95 -23.70 -11.90
CA LEU A 180 3.31 -23.91 -11.37
C LEU A 180 3.27 -24.41 -9.91
#